data_AF-A0A357T8C1-F1
#
_entry.id   AF-A0A357T8C1-F1
#
_cell.length_a   1.000
_cell.length_b   1.000
_cell.length_c   1.000
_cell.angle_alpha   90.00
_cell.angle_beta   90.00
_cell.angle_gamma   90.00
#
_symmetry.space_group_name_H-M   'P 1'
#
loop_
_entity.id
_entity.type
_entity.pdbx_description
1 polymer ?
#
loop_
_entity_poly.entity_id
_entity_poly.type
_entity_poly.pdbx_seq_one_letter_code
_entity_poly.pdbx_strand_id
1 'polypeptide(L)'
;MNKNMWVRGALGMSLCMLVLLLFRRQGPELFLSAVTFPLVPLAEGLRWLSLQGGFLNVLAWLFYLDVACSPLYLLFLQRKKGFHLEDALLPLTSGFLFYALYGLINRSSFSLGGFGPSAHGFYGLYLGVTFYSLVISYGLLKFVRMLKEKDTLGLYEVARSALFVVFLFFIFQVLGPVLWQWLGTREAMVAENTALVGPLLKSEIFLFFGYVTKALPYVLTLPLLYQG
;
A
#
# COMPACT_ATOMS: atom_id res chain seq x y z
N MET A 1 13.84 -31.89 4.20
CA MET A 1 13.23 -30.83 3.35
C MET A 1 11.78 -30.66 3.77
N ASN A 2 11.35 -29.49 4.26
CA ASN A 2 10.08 -29.36 4.99
C ASN A 2 8.91 -28.95 4.06
N LYS A 3 7.94 -29.85 3.87
CA LYS A 3 6.77 -29.73 2.97
C LYS A 3 5.98 -28.43 3.17
N ASN A 4 6.04 -27.88 4.39
CA ASN A 4 5.37 -26.64 4.78
C ASN A 4 5.91 -25.38 4.09
N MET A 5 7.14 -25.39 3.57
CA MET A 5 7.73 -24.20 2.94
C MET A 5 7.19 -23.97 1.52
N TRP A 6 6.95 -25.05 0.77
CA TRP A 6 6.33 -24.99 -0.56
C TRP A 6 4.89 -24.49 -0.49
N VAL A 7 4.13 -24.93 0.51
CA VAL A 7 2.75 -24.48 0.72
C VAL A 7 2.71 -22.98 1.04
N ARG A 8 3.64 -22.48 1.87
CA ARG A 8 3.76 -21.05 2.18
C ARG A 8 4.15 -20.22 0.95
N GLY A 9 5.06 -20.72 0.11
CA GLY A 9 5.44 -20.08 -1.15
C GLY A 9 4.29 -20.01 -2.16
N ALA A 10 3.56 -21.12 -2.33
CA ALA A 10 2.38 -21.19 -3.20
C ALA A 10 1.25 -20.26 -2.74
N LEU A 11 0.99 -20.18 -1.43
CA LEU A 11 0.03 -19.23 -0.86
C LEU A 11 0.47 -17.78 -1.07
N GLY A 12 1.76 -17.46 -0.87
CA GLY A 12 2.29 -16.13 -1.13
C GLY A 12 2.18 -15.72 -2.60
N MET A 13 2.45 -16.65 -3.52
CA MET A 13 2.24 -16.44 -4.95
C MET A 13 0.76 -16.21 -5.28
N SER A 14 -0.15 -17.05 -4.77
CA SER A 14 -1.59 -16.91 -4.99
C SER A 14 -2.13 -15.57 -4.47
N LEU A 15 -1.64 -15.11 -3.31
CA LEU A 15 -2.01 -13.82 -2.74
C LEU A 15 -1.47 -12.65 -3.56
N CYS A 16 -0.23 -12.72 -4.04
CA CYS A 16 0.34 -11.75 -4.98
C CYS A 16 -0.47 -11.67 -6.30
N MET A 17 -0.86 -12.82 -6.86
CA MET A 17 -1.70 -12.88 -8.06
C MET A 17 -3.08 -12.26 -7.83
N LEU A 18 -3.69 -12.55 -6.67
CA LEU A 18 -4.98 -11.97 -6.30
C LEU A 18 -4.90 -10.45 -6.18
N VAL A 19 -3.85 -9.93 -5.54
CA VAL A 19 -3.59 -8.48 -5.44
C VAL A 19 -3.42 -7.87 -6.83
N LEU A 20 -2.66 -8.49 -7.75
CA LEU A 20 -2.51 -8.01 -9.13
C LEU A 20 -3.84 -7.93 -9.88
N LEU A 21 -4.69 -8.95 -9.74
CA LEU A 21 -6.00 -8.97 -10.39
C LEU A 21 -6.91 -7.86 -9.86
N LEU A 22 -6.83 -7.53 -8.57
CA LEU A 22 -7.57 -6.41 -7.97
C LEU A 22 -7.05 -5.06 -8.46
N PHE A 23 -5.73 -4.86 -8.46
CA PHE A 23 -5.09 -3.63 -8.96
C PHE A 23 -5.32 -3.42 -10.46
N ARG A 24 -5.50 -4.50 -11.24
CA ARG A 24 -5.68 -4.43 -12.69
C ARG A 24 -6.90 -3.66 -13.15
N ARG A 25 -7.99 -3.76 -12.40
CA ARG A 25 -9.28 -3.21 -12.82
C ARG A 25 -9.50 -1.76 -12.39
N GLN A 26 -8.76 -1.27 -11.39
CA GLN A 26 -9.03 0.01 -10.74
C GLN A 26 -7.75 0.83 -10.46
N GLY A 27 -6.61 0.46 -11.07
CA GLY A 27 -5.26 0.89 -10.69
C GLY A 27 -5.07 2.38 -10.33
N PRO A 28 -5.44 3.33 -11.21
CA PRO A 28 -5.24 4.76 -10.93
C PRO A 28 -6.09 5.27 -9.75
N GLU A 29 -7.37 4.88 -9.71
CA GLU A 29 -8.32 5.30 -8.67
C GLU A 29 -8.00 4.66 -7.32
N LEU A 30 -7.60 3.38 -7.31
CA LEU A 30 -7.13 2.70 -6.11
C LEU A 30 -5.85 3.31 -5.56
N PHE A 31 -4.91 3.69 -6.44
CA PHE A 31 -3.68 4.32 -6.00
C PHE A 31 -3.96 5.68 -5.34
N LEU A 32 -4.77 6.52 -5.99
CA LEU A 32 -5.17 7.81 -5.43
C LEU A 32 -5.94 7.66 -4.11
N SER A 33 -6.89 6.72 -4.06
CA SER A 33 -7.63 6.39 -2.84
C SER A 33 -6.71 5.89 -1.72
N ALA A 34 -5.77 4.98 -2.03
CA ALA A 34 -4.84 4.43 -1.05
C ALA A 34 -3.87 5.49 -0.49
N VAL A 35 -3.34 6.37 -1.35
CA VAL A 35 -2.40 7.43 -0.95
C VAL A 35 -3.10 8.52 -0.14
N THR A 36 -4.35 8.83 -0.46
CA THR A 36 -5.12 9.86 0.25
C THR A 36 -5.83 9.34 1.51
N PHE A 37 -6.02 8.02 1.61
CA PHE A 37 -6.45 7.36 2.84
C PHE A 37 -5.32 7.39 3.88
N PRO A 38 -5.62 7.63 5.18
CA PRO A 38 -6.94 7.88 5.75
C PRO A 38 -7.35 9.36 5.74
N LEU A 39 -6.45 10.29 5.38
CA LEU A 39 -6.63 11.72 5.63
C LEU A 39 -7.84 12.35 4.93
N VAL A 40 -7.99 12.13 3.62
CA VAL A 40 -9.06 12.79 2.84
C VAL A 40 -10.44 12.29 3.28
N PRO A 41 -10.73 10.97 3.33
CA PRO A 41 -12.03 10.50 3.79
C PRO A 41 -12.37 10.93 5.22
N LEU A 42 -11.38 10.95 6.13
CA LEU A 42 -11.57 11.44 7.49
C LEU A 42 -11.94 12.94 7.51
N ALA A 43 -11.22 13.76 6.77
CA ALA A 43 -11.50 15.20 6.70
C ALA A 43 -12.86 15.51 6.08
N GLU A 44 -13.29 14.73 5.08
CA GLU A 44 -14.63 14.83 4.50
C GLU A 44 -15.73 14.49 5.51
N GLY A 45 -15.55 13.41 6.27
CA GLY A 45 -16.47 13.04 7.35
C GLY A 45 -16.54 14.09 8.44
N LEU A 46 -15.41 14.63 8.89
CA LEU A 46 -15.33 15.69 9.90
C LEU A 46 -15.97 16.99 9.41
N ARG A 47 -15.76 17.35 8.15
CA ARG A 47 -16.42 18.51 7.53
C ARG A 47 -17.93 18.31 7.47
N TRP A 48 -18.38 17.13 7.04
CA TRP A 48 -19.81 16.81 6.99
C TRP A 48 -20.44 16.95 8.37
N LEU A 49 -19.83 16.41 9.43
CA LEU A 49 -20.29 16.56 10.82
C LEU A 49 -20.33 18.03 11.26
N SER A 50 -19.28 18.79 10.96
CA SER A 50 -19.18 20.21 11.33
C SER A 50 -20.28 21.06 10.66
N LEU A 51 -20.60 20.79 9.39
CA LEU A 51 -21.62 21.52 8.64
C LEU A 51 -23.05 21.27 9.11
N GLN A 52 -23.32 20.15 9.79
CA GLN A 52 -24.64 19.87 10.37
C GLN A 52 -24.95 20.76 11.59
N GLY A 53 -23.94 21.44 12.16
CA GLY A 53 -24.09 22.38 13.27
C GLY A 53 -24.40 21.73 14.62
N GLY A 54 -24.60 22.58 15.64
CA GLY A 54 -25.00 22.17 16.99
C GLY A 54 -24.07 21.13 17.63
N PHE A 55 -24.65 20.04 18.13
CA PHE A 55 -23.93 18.94 18.78
C PHE A 55 -22.93 18.23 17.86
N LEU A 56 -23.25 18.08 16.56
CA LEU A 56 -22.38 17.39 15.61
C LEU A 56 -21.09 18.17 15.32
N ASN A 57 -21.12 19.49 15.43
CA ASN A 57 -19.92 20.30 15.34
C ASN A 57 -18.98 20.10 16.54
N VAL A 58 -19.52 19.97 17.75
CA VAL A 58 -18.72 19.61 18.93
C VAL A 58 -18.09 18.24 18.75
N LEU A 59 -18.86 17.28 18.25
CA LEU A 59 -18.38 15.93 17.96
C LEU A 59 -17.27 15.93 16.89
N ALA A 60 -17.40 16.76 15.85
CA ALA A 60 -16.36 16.93 14.83
C ALA A 60 -15.03 17.43 15.45
N TRP A 61 -15.08 18.41 16.36
CA TRP A 61 -13.90 18.88 17.07
C TRP A 61 -13.26 17.80 17.96
N LEU A 62 -14.07 17.03 18.67
CA LEU A 62 -13.58 15.93 19.50
C LEU A 62 -12.85 14.89 18.66
N PHE A 63 -13.45 14.42 17.56
CA PHE A 63 -12.80 13.45 16.68
C PHE A 63 -11.57 14.02 15.98
N TYR A 64 -11.61 15.28 15.56
CA TYR A 64 -10.45 15.95 14.98
C TYR A 64 -9.25 15.95 15.95
N LEU A 65 -9.48 16.37 17.20
CA LEU A 65 -8.43 16.40 18.22
C LEU A 65 -7.96 14.99 18.59
N ASP A 66 -8.88 14.03 18.70
CA ASP A 66 -8.54 12.66 19.06
C ASP A 66 -7.66 11.98 18.00
N VAL A 67 -8.00 12.14 16.72
CA VAL A 67 -7.18 11.64 15.61
C VAL A 67 -5.84 12.36 15.56
N ALA A 68 -5.82 13.68 15.67
CA ALA A 68 -4.59 14.46 15.63
C ALA A 68 -3.64 14.15 16.80
N CYS A 69 -4.18 13.88 18.00
CA CYS A 69 -3.41 13.51 19.19
C CYS A 69 -3.08 12.02 19.27
N SER A 70 -3.61 11.18 18.38
CA SER A 70 -3.34 9.73 18.39
C SER A 70 -1.85 9.35 18.45
N PRO A 71 -0.92 10.03 17.75
CA PRO A 71 0.50 9.71 17.87
C PRO A 71 1.07 10.08 19.26
N LEU A 72 0.54 11.11 19.92
CA LEU A 72 0.96 11.48 21.27
C LEU A 72 0.48 10.47 22.31
N TYR A 73 -0.70 9.86 22.12
CA TYR A 73 -1.14 8.75 22.98
C TYR A 73 -0.18 7.56 22.84
N LEU A 74 0.27 7.24 21.63
CA LEU A 74 1.29 6.21 21.40
C LEU A 74 2.62 6.54 22.08
N LEU A 75 3.04 7.80 22.06
CA LEU A 75 4.23 8.26 22.78
C LEU A 75 4.07 8.08 24.29
N PHE A 76 2.91 8.48 24.83
CA PHE A 76 2.60 8.35 26.25
C PHE A 76 2.59 6.89 26.73
N LEU A 77 2.11 5.97 25.91
CA LEU A 77 2.15 4.53 26.20
C LEU A 77 3.60 4.01 26.20
N GLN A 78 4.45 4.54 25.32
CA GLN A 78 5.83 4.10 25.16
C GLN A 78 6.81 4.70 26.17
N ARG A 79 6.46 5.83 26.81
CA ARG A 79 7.32 6.49 27.82
C ARG A 79 7.77 5.55 28.95
N LYS A 80 6.99 4.51 29.26
CA LYS A 80 7.33 3.49 30.29
C LYS A 80 8.53 2.62 29.90
N LYS A 81 8.91 2.60 28.62
CA LYS A 81 10.00 1.80 28.05
C LYS A 81 11.28 2.61 27.78
N GLY A 82 11.29 3.90 28.16
CA GLY A 82 12.36 4.83 27.81
C GLY A 82 12.05 5.61 26.54
N PHE A 83 12.56 6.84 26.44
CA PHE A 83 12.41 7.71 25.27
C PHE A 83 13.59 7.51 24.31
N HIS A 84 13.30 7.36 23.02
CA HIS A 84 14.31 7.23 21.99
C HIS A 84 14.15 8.31 20.92
N LEU A 85 15.22 8.58 20.17
CA LEU A 85 15.21 9.65 19.17
C LEU A 85 14.13 9.41 18.09
N GLU A 86 13.89 8.16 17.72
CA GLU A 86 12.82 7.82 16.77
C GLU A 86 11.41 8.16 17.30
N ASP A 87 11.20 8.21 18.62
CA ASP A 87 9.89 8.58 19.20
C ASP A 87 9.57 10.06 19.02
N ALA A 88 10.56 10.91 18.69
CA ALA A 88 10.34 12.30 18.32
C ALA A 88 9.52 12.47 17.01
N LEU A 89 9.45 11.43 16.18
CA LEU A 89 8.56 11.41 15.02
C LEU A 89 7.08 11.42 15.41
N LEU A 90 6.72 10.95 16.60
CA LEU A 90 5.32 10.90 17.04
C LEU A 90 4.74 12.31 17.28
N PRO A 91 5.38 13.20 18.07
CA PRO A 91 4.96 14.61 18.15
C PRO A 91 4.93 15.32 16.80
N LEU A 92 5.93 15.08 15.94
CA LEU A 92 5.97 15.66 14.59
C LEU A 92 4.76 15.19 13.76
N THR A 93 4.43 13.90 13.82
CA THR A 93 3.26 13.32 13.13
C THR A 93 1.97 13.88 13.68
N SER A 94 1.86 14.12 14.99
CA SER A 94 0.69 14.73 15.61
C SER A 94 0.48 16.18 15.15
N GLY A 95 1.55 16.99 15.15
CA GLY A 95 1.50 18.36 14.62
C GLY A 95 1.14 18.40 13.13
N PHE A 96 1.70 17.47 12.35
CA PHE A 96 1.36 17.30 10.95
C PHE A 96 -0.12 16.92 10.76
N LEU A 97 -0.65 15.95 11.52
CA LEU A 97 -2.06 15.55 11.44
C LEU A 97 -3.00 16.71 11.77
N PHE A 98 -2.66 17.50 12.79
CA PHE A 98 -3.42 18.69 13.17
C PHE A 98 -3.52 19.67 11.98
N TYR A 99 -2.38 19.99 11.35
CA TYR A 99 -2.29 20.86 10.19
C TYR A 99 -3.02 20.30 8.96
N ALA A 100 -2.74 19.05 8.61
CA ALA A 100 -3.27 18.38 7.42
C ALA A 100 -4.79 18.25 7.47
N LEU A 101 -5.34 17.76 8.59
CA LEU A 101 -6.79 17.60 8.74
C LEU A 101 -7.50 18.96 8.78
N TYR A 102 -6.95 19.96 9.46
CA TYR A 102 -7.54 21.30 9.47
C TYR A 102 -7.63 21.91 8.06
N GLY A 103 -6.55 21.79 7.27
CA GLY A 103 -6.51 22.25 5.89
C GLY A 103 -7.51 21.54 4.99
N LEU A 104 -7.64 20.22 5.14
CA LEU A 104 -8.59 19.41 4.34
C LEU A 104 -10.07 19.64 4.74
N ILE A 105 -10.35 19.86 6.03
CA ILE A 105 -11.69 20.20 6.53
C ILE A 105 -12.10 21.60 6.01
N ASN A 106 -11.20 22.57 6.11
CA ASN A 106 -11.44 23.98 5.76
C ASN A 106 -10.97 24.32 4.33
N ARG A 107 -11.62 23.68 3.34
CA ARG A 107 -11.31 23.81 1.90
C ARG A 107 -11.13 25.25 1.39
N SER A 108 -11.86 26.22 1.94
CA SER A 108 -11.80 27.64 1.51
C SER A 108 -10.54 28.38 1.96
N SER A 109 -9.81 27.88 2.96
CA SER A 109 -8.63 28.55 3.52
C SER A 109 -7.36 28.27 2.72
N PHE A 110 -7.37 27.25 1.87
CA PHE A 110 -6.21 26.80 1.07
C PHE A 110 -6.36 27.14 -0.43
N SER A 111 -6.80 28.36 -0.73
CA SER A 111 -6.54 28.99 -2.05
C SER A 111 -5.13 29.60 -2.15
N LEU A 112 -4.26 29.30 -1.16
CA LEU A 112 -2.87 29.74 -1.05
C LEU A 112 -2.05 29.17 -2.21
N GLY A 113 -2.10 29.88 -3.34
CA GLY A 113 -1.38 29.55 -4.57
C GLY A 113 -2.16 29.79 -5.87
N GLY A 114 -3.44 30.19 -5.83
CA GLY A 114 -4.20 30.46 -7.07
C GLY A 114 -4.47 29.23 -7.95
N PHE A 115 -4.17 28.03 -7.46
CA PHE A 115 -4.54 26.80 -8.13
C PHE A 115 -6.04 26.59 -7.89
N GLY A 116 -6.82 26.55 -8.98
CA GLY A 116 -8.26 26.46 -8.97
C GLY A 116 -8.82 25.15 -8.37
N PRO A 117 -10.09 24.80 -8.64
CA PRO A 117 -10.76 23.62 -8.08
C PRO A 117 -9.98 22.30 -8.22
N SER A 118 -9.13 22.18 -9.24
CA SER A 118 -8.24 21.04 -9.51
C SER A 118 -7.08 20.87 -8.52
N ALA A 119 -6.75 21.89 -7.71
CA ALA A 119 -5.65 21.87 -6.73
C ALA A 119 -5.91 20.94 -5.54
N HIS A 120 -7.18 20.69 -5.24
CA HIS A 120 -7.59 19.96 -4.03
C HIS A 120 -7.16 18.49 -4.06
N GLY A 121 -7.25 17.85 -5.23
CA GLY A 121 -6.80 16.46 -5.42
C GLY A 121 -5.28 16.33 -5.22
N PHE A 122 -4.51 17.27 -5.76
CA PHE A 122 -3.06 17.30 -5.58
C PHE A 122 -2.67 17.58 -4.12
N TYR A 123 -3.33 18.52 -3.45
CA TYR A 123 -3.09 18.83 -2.04
C TYR A 123 -3.29 17.60 -1.14
N GLY A 124 -4.39 16.87 -1.32
CA GLY A 124 -4.65 15.61 -0.61
C GLY A 124 -3.56 14.56 -0.86
N LEU A 125 -3.08 14.45 -2.11
CA LEU A 125 -1.98 13.54 -2.47
C LEU A 125 -0.68 13.91 -1.75
N TYR A 126 -0.28 15.19 -1.77
CA TYR A 126 0.93 15.65 -1.09
C TYR A 126 0.88 15.39 0.42
N LEU A 127 -0.26 15.65 1.05
CA LEU A 127 -0.43 15.36 2.48
C LEU A 127 -0.41 13.86 2.77
N GLY A 128 -1.05 13.06 1.92
CA GLY A 128 -1.06 11.60 2.02
C GLY A 128 0.34 10.99 1.94
N VAL A 129 1.12 11.36 0.90
CA VAL A 129 2.52 10.91 0.76
C VAL A 129 3.36 11.34 1.96
N THR A 130 3.20 12.57 2.44
CA THR A 130 3.92 13.07 3.62
C THR A 130 3.57 12.26 4.87
N PHE A 131 2.28 11.98 5.09
CA PHE A 131 1.82 11.15 6.20
C PHE A 131 2.42 9.75 6.16
N TYR A 132 2.34 9.08 5.03
CA TYR A 132 2.92 7.74 4.87
C TYR A 132 4.43 7.77 5.07
N SER A 133 5.13 8.79 4.59
CA SER A 133 6.57 8.94 4.83
C SER A 133 6.90 9.00 6.33
N LEU A 134 6.16 9.78 7.12
CA LEU A 134 6.35 9.88 8.58
C LEU A 134 6.08 8.54 9.28
N VAL A 135 4.95 7.89 8.96
CA VAL A 135 4.55 6.61 9.56
C VAL A 135 5.54 5.50 9.20
N ILE A 136 5.93 5.40 7.92
CA ILE A 136 6.89 4.40 7.45
C ILE A 136 8.26 4.65 8.08
N SER A 137 8.72 5.90 8.15
CA SER A 137 10.00 6.24 8.78
C SER A 137 10.02 5.84 10.26
N TYR A 138 8.96 6.14 11.00
CA TYR A 138 8.83 5.71 12.40
C TYR A 138 8.86 4.18 12.53
N GLY A 139 8.08 3.48 11.69
CA GLY A 139 8.05 2.02 11.65
C GLY A 139 9.41 1.40 11.33
N LEU A 140 10.13 1.96 10.34
CA LEU A 140 11.45 1.49 9.93
C LEU A 140 12.49 1.67 11.02
N LEU A 141 12.57 2.85 11.64
CA LEU A 141 13.54 3.09 12.71
C LEU A 141 13.27 2.18 13.92
N LYS A 142 12.00 2.02 14.29
CA LYS A 142 11.58 1.10 15.35
C LYS A 142 11.91 -0.35 15.02
N PHE A 143 11.71 -0.75 13.77
CA PHE A 143 12.08 -2.08 13.30
C PHE A 143 13.58 -2.31 13.37
N VAL A 144 14.40 -1.37 12.90
CA VAL A 144 15.87 -1.43 12.98
C VAL A 144 16.33 -1.58 14.44
N ARG A 145 15.72 -0.84 15.35
CA ARG A 145 16.02 -0.98 16.78
C ARG A 145 15.65 -2.36 17.31
N MET A 146 14.46 -2.88 16.98
CA MET A 146 14.06 -4.23 17.36
C MET A 146 15.08 -5.28 16.89
N LEU A 147 15.69 -5.10 15.71
CA LEU A 147 16.76 -5.98 15.24
C LEU A 147 18.04 -5.87 16.05
N LYS A 148 18.42 -4.66 16.46
CA LYS A 148 19.61 -4.43 17.31
C LYS A 148 19.48 -5.06 18.70
N GLU A 149 18.26 -5.14 19.22
CA GLU A 149 17.97 -5.71 20.54
C GLU A 149 17.82 -7.25 20.52
N LYS A 150 17.80 -7.89 19.34
CA LYS A 150 17.66 -9.34 19.21
C LYS A 150 19.01 -10.07 19.26
N ASP A 151 19.02 -11.23 19.92
CA ASP A 151 20.14 -12.18 19.87
C ASP A 151 20.36 -12.76 18.46
N THR A 152 21.55 -13.33 18.22
CA THR A 152 21.98 -13.89 16.92
C THR A 152 20.98 -14.86 16.30
N LEU A 153 20.34 -15.71 17.11
CA LEU A 153 19.29 -16.63 16.66
C LEU A 153 18.02 -15.89 16.20
N GLY A 154 17.61 -14.85 16.93
CA GLY A 154 16.46 -14.02 16.56
C GLY A 154 16.71 -13.20 15.29
N LEU A 155 17.96 -12.81 15.04
CA LEU A 155 18.36 -12.11 13.81
C LEU A 155 18.33 -13.04 12.60
N TYR A 156 18.75 -14.30 12.75
CA TYR A 156 18.66 -15.32 11.69
C TYR A 156 17.22 -15.57 11.25
N GLU A 157 16.28 -15.67 12.18
CA GLU A 157 14.86 -15.83 11.85
C GLU A 157 14.31 -14.64 11.06
N VAL A 158 14.67 -13.42 11.44
CA VAL A 158 14.24 -12.22 10.72
C VAL A 158 14.89 -12.16 9.34
N ALA A 159 16.20 -12.45 9.22
CA ALA A 159 16.89 -12.52 7.93
C ALA A 159 16.28 -13.57 6.99
N ARG A 160 15.95 -14.76 7.52
CA ARG A 160 15.24 -15.80 6.76
C ARG A 160 13.87 -15.31 6.28
N SER A 161 13.12 -14.60 7.11
CA SER A 161 11.82 -14.03 6.72
C SER A 161 11.97 -12.94 5.66
N ALA A 162 12.98 -12.07 5.77
CA ALA A 162 13.28 -11.03 4.80
C ALA A 162 13.67 -11.62 3.44
N LEU A 163 14.54 -12.65 3.43
CA LEU A 163 14.89 -13.39 2.21
C LEU A 163 13.66 -14.01 1.54
N PHE A 164 12.73 -14.57 2.33
CA PHE A 164 11.48 -15.10 1.79
C PHE A 164 10.60 -14.00 1.17
N VAL A 165 10.53 -12.81 1.77
CA VAL A 165 9.80 -11.67 1.20
C VAL A 165 10.46 -11.17 -0.08
N VAL A 166 11.79 -11.05 -0.12
CA VAL A 166 12.55 -10.67 -1.33
C VAL A 166 12.32 -11.69 -2.44
N PHE A 167 12.30 -12.98 -2.11
CA PHE A 167 12.00 -14.04 -3.05
C PHE A 167 10.57 -13.94 -3.62
N LEU A 168 9.57 -13.67 -2.78
CA LEU A 168 8.19 -13.42 -3.24
C LEU A 168 8.11 -12.18 -4.14
N PHE A 169 8.81 -11.10 -3.78
CA PHE A 169 8.88 -9.90 -4.59
C PHE A 169 9.54 -10.16 -5.95
N PHE A 170 10.60 -10.97 -5.99
CA PHE A 170 11.23 -11.38 -7.24
C PHE A 170 10.28 -12.18 -8.12
N ILE A 171 9.57 -13.16 -7.56
CA ILE A 171 8.53 -13.90 -8.29
C ILE A 171 7.47 -12.95 -8.84
N PHE A 172 7.03 -11.97 -8.05
CA PHE A 172 6.04 -10.98 -8.47
C PHE A 172 6.54 -10.10 -9.61
N GLN A 173 7.75 -9.53 -9.50
CA GLN A 173 8.36 -8.68 -10.53
C GLN A 173 8.47 -9.42 -11.87
N VAL A 174 8.63 -10.73 -11.80
CA VAL A 174 8.92 -11.55 -12.96
C VAL A 174 7.65 -12.17 -13.58
N LEU A 175 6.78 -12.79 -12.79
CA LEU A 175 5.54 -13.41 -13.30
C LEU A 175 4.39 -12.41 -13.47
N GLY A 176 4.37 -11.34 -12.65
CA GLY A 176 3.30 -10.35 -12.66
C GLY A 176 3.12 -9.66 -14.02
N PRO A 177 4.18 -9.10 -14.63
CA PRO A 177 4.09 -8.47 -15.95
C PRO A 177 3.66 -9.42 -17.07
N VAL A 178 4.14 -10.68 -17.02
CA VAL A 178 3.80 -11.70 -18.04
C VAL A 178 2.32 -12.06 -17.95
N LEU A 179 1.77 -12.19 -16.73
CA LEU A 179 0.33 -12.40 -16.52
C LEU A 179 -0.49 -11.19 -16.92
N TRP A 180 -0.04 -9.99 -16.55
CA TRP A 180 -0.70 -8.75 -16.91
C TRP A 180 -0.83 -8.60 -18.43
N GLN A 181 0.26 -8.87 -19.15
CA GLN A 181 0.30 -8.83 -20.61
C GLN A 181 -0.64 -9.88 -21.21
N TRP A 182 -0.59 -11.12 -20.73
CA TRP A 182 -1.45 -12.21 -21.24
C TRP A 182 -2.93 -11.90 -21.08
N LEU A 183 -3.34 -11.43 -19.90
CA LEU A 183 -4.74 -11.04 -19.65
C LEU A 183 -5.16 -9.85 -20.54
N GLY A 184 -4.26 -8.89 -20.77
CA GLY A 184 -4.53 -7.74 -21.65
C GLY A 184 -4.76 -8.18 -23.10
N THR A 185 -3.91 -9.06 -23.61
CA THR A 185 -4.08 -9.61 -24.97
C THR A 185 -5.36 -10.43 -25.08
N ARG A 186 -5.73 -11.19 -24.04
CA ARG A 186 -6.99 -11.95 -24.03
C ARG A 186 -8.21 -11.02 -24.09
N GLU A 187 -8.25 -9.98 -23.27
CA GLU A 187 -9.36 -9.02 -23.26
C GLU A 187 -9.51 -8.30 -24.60
N ALA A 188 -8.39 -7.88 -25.21
CA ALA A 188 -8.40 -7.30 -26.54
C ALA A 188 -8.97 -8.26 -27.60
N MET A 189 -8.55 -9.53 -27.60
CA MET A 189 -9.07 -10.53 -28.54
C MET A 189 -10.57 -10.80 -28.35
N VAL A 190 -11.07 -10.80 -27.11
CA VAL A 190 -12.51 -10.98 -26.83
C VAL A 190 -13.29 -9.74 -27.28
N ALA A 191 -12.77 -8.54 -27.05
CA ALA A 191 -13.42 -7.29 -27.46
C ALA A 191 -13.44 -7.09 -28.99
N GLU A 192 -12.41 -7.55 -29.69
CA GLU A 192 -12.31 -7.47 -31.16
C GLU A 192 -13.11 -8.58 -31.87
N ASN A 193 -13.52 -9.64 -31.16
CA ASN A 193 -14.32 -10.72 -31.71
C ASN A 193 -15.83 -10.39 -31.73
N THR A 194 -16.20 -9.27 -32.37
CA THR A 194 -17.60 -8.81 -32.51
C THR A 194 -18.34 -9.46 -33.69
N ALA A 195 -17.61 -10.09 -34.61
CA ALA A 195 -18.20 -10.86 -35.70
C ALA A 195 -18.32 -12.34 -35.29
N LEU A 196 -19.39 -13.02 -35.69
CA LEU A 196 -19.71 -14.44 -35.44
C LEU A 196 -18.70 -15.45 -36.06
N VAL A 197 -17.40 -15.18 -35.98
CA VAL A 197 -16.33 -15.95 -36.62
C VAL A 197 -15.74 -16.95 -35.63
N GLY A 198 -16.48 -18.04 -35.40
CA GLY A 198 -15.96 -19.29 -34.82
C GLY A 198 -15.40 -19.23 -33.39
N PRO A 199 -15.08 -20.40 -32.81
CA PRO A 199 -14.62 -20.49 -31.43
C PRO A 199 -13.18 -19.95 -31.26
N LEU A 200 -13.00 -19.00 -30.33
CA LEU A 200 -11.73 -18.39 -29.90
C LEU A 200 -10.68 -19.38 -29.35
N LEU A 201 -11.07 -20.64 -29.17
CA LEU A 201 -10.32 -21.66 -28.46
C LEU A 201 -8.90 -21.89 -29.01
N LYS A 202 -8.72 -21.82 -30.34
CA LYS A 202 -7.40 -21.97 -30.96
C LYS A 202 -6.45 -20.82 -30.56
N SER A 203 -6.92 -19.58 -30.66
CA SER A 203 -6.13 -18.40 -30.31
C SER A 203 -5.85 -18.33 -28.81
N GLU A 204 -6.80 -18.75 -27.96
CA GLU A 204 -6.59 -18.85 -26.51
C GLU A 204 -5.50 -19.86 -26.13
N ILE A 205 -5.46 -21.02 -26.81
CA ILE A 205 -4.41 -22.03 -26.60
C ILE A 205 -3.03 -21.47 -26.97
N PHE A 206 -2.90 -20.82 -28.13
CA PHE A 206 -1.63 -20.20 -28.55
C PHE A 206 -1.17 -19.10 -27.58
N LEU A 207 -2.09 -18.28 -27.08
CA LEU A 207 -1.77 -17.27 -26.06
C LEU A 207 -1.29 -17.90 -24.76
N PHE A 208 -1.93 -18.99 -24.32
CA PHE A 208 -1.51 -19.71 -23.13
C PHE A 208 -0.10 -20.30 -23.29
N PHE A 209 0.22 -20.93 -24.44
CA PHE A 209 1.57 -21.41 -24.70
C PHE A 209 2.61 -20.27 -24.79
N GLY A 210 2.22 -19.12 -25.36
CA GLY A 210 3.05 -17.91 -25.35
C GLY A 210 3.32 -17.38 -23.94
N TYR A 211 2.34 -17.47 -23.04
CA TYR A 211 2.52 -17.16 -21.63
C TYR A 211 3.48 -18.14 -20.94
N VAL A 212 3.28 -19.44 -21.12
CA VAL A 212 4.12 -20.49 -20.50
C VAL A 212 5.57 -20.37 -20.95
N THR A 213 5.83 -20.16 -22.24
CA THR A 213 7.20 -20.02 -22.78
C THR A 213 7.91 -18.78 -22.25
N LYS A 214 7.19 -17.66 -22.10
CA LYS A 214 7.72 -16.44 -21.46
C LYS A 214 7.95 -16.63 -19.96
N ALA A 215 7.13 -17.42 -19.27
CA ALA A 215 7.28 -17.70 -17.84
C ALA A 215 8.41 -18.72 -17.53
N LEU A 216 8.74 -19.59 -18.49
CA LEU A 216 9.67 -20.71 -18.33
C LEU A 216 11.10 -20.32 -17.86
N PRO A 217 11.81 -19.35 -18.49
CA PRO A 217 13.16 -18.99 -18.05
C PRO A 217 13.18 -18.50 -16.60
N TYR A 218 12.07 -17.96 -16.12
CA TYR A 218 11.96 -17.41 -14.78
C TYR A 218 11.67 -18.45 -13.70
N VAL A 219 10.87 -19.48 -14.02
CA VAL A 219 10.68 -20.61 -13.10
C VAL A 219 12.01 -21.36 -12.93
N LEU A 220 12.82 -21.43 -13.98
CA LEU A 220 14.12 -22.08 -13.98
C LEU A 220 15.23 -21.30 -13.24
N THR A 221 15.06 -20.00 -12.99
CA THR A 221 16.01 -19.21 -12.16
C THR A 221 15.75 -19.31 -10.66
N LEU A 222 14.55 -19.76 -10.24
CA LEU A 222 14.21 -19.91 -8.81
C LEU A 222 15.11 -20.92 -8.06
N PRO A 223 15.48 -22.08 -8.64
CA PRO A 223 16.43 -22.99 -7.99
C PRO A 223 17.85 -22.44 -7.90
N LEU A 224 18.28 -21.64 -8.88
CA LEU A 224 19.62 -21.04 -8.94
C LEU A 224 19.81 -19.97 -7.86
N LEU A 225 18.79 -19.15 -7.60
CA LEU A 225 18.78 -18.16 -6.51
C LEU A 225 18.75 -18.78 -5.10
N TYR A 226 18.32 -20.03 -4.98
CA TYR A 226 18.24 -20.74 -3.69
C TYR A 226 19.51 -21.54 -3.35
N GLN A 227 20.43 -21.72 -4.30
CA GLN A 227 21.71 -22.43 -4.09
C GLN A 227 22.88 -21.51 -3.72
N GLY A 228 22.68 -20.18 -3.75
CA GLY A 228 23.63 -19.18 -3.21
C GLY A 228 23.24 -18.74 -1.81
#